data_AF-A0AAU2YUK9-F1
#
_entry.id   AF-A0AAU2YUK9-F1
#
_cell.length_a   1.000
_cell.length_b   1.000
_cell.length_c   1.000
_cell.angle_alpha   90.00
_cell.angle_beta   90.00
_cell.angle_gamma   90.00
#
_symmetry.space_group_name_H-M   'P 1'
#
loop_
_entity.id
_entity.type
_entity.pdbx_description
1 polymer ?
#
loop_
_entity_poly.entity_id
_entity_poly.type
_entity_poly.pdbx_seq_one_letter_code
_entity_poly.pdbx_strand_id
1 'polypeptide(L)'
;MESLYGDDRPRGYLLHAEQDRYTPTQAMKRAAQLYHEHRADCVVIEANNGGDYLPALLEQVDSTVSWRIVHATRGKRARAAPAAQLYEQIRVSHVGPARVFAELEEQMTTFVGQGETEDSPDLLDSAVWALWDPFLDPTMPVPVVAMTSG
;
A
#
# COMPACT_ATOMS: atom_id res chain seq x y z
N MET A 1 8.80 21.87 -28.70
CA MET A 1 7.41 21.69 -28.25
C MET A 1 7.49 21.28 -26.80
N GLU A 2 7.67 22.31 -26.00
CA GLU A 2 8.06 22.28 -24.60
C GLU A 2 6.80 22.02 -23.77
N SER A 3 6.89 21.11 -22.81
CA SER A 3 5.75 20.71 -21.98
C SER A 3 5.22 21.93 -21.23
N LEU A 4 4.05 22.43 -21.64
CA LEU A 4 3.32 23.48 -20.91
C LEU A 4 2.75 22.99 -19.56
N TYR A 5 3.02 21.73 -19.19
CA TYR A 5 2.74 21.16 -17.89
C TYR A 5 3.97 20.35 -17.47
N GLY A 6 4.96 21.01 -16.88
CA GLY A 6 6.07 20.34 -16.21
C GLY A 6 5.52 19.53 -15.04
N ASP A 7 5.08 18.30 -15.32
CA ASP A 7 4.58 17.39 -14.32
C ASP A 7 5.75 16.59 -13.75
N ASP A 8 6.46 17.24 -12.82
CA ASP A 8 7.56 16.71 -12.01
C ASP A 8 7.11 15.62 -11.01
N ARG A 9 5.87 15.12 -11.11
CA ARG A 9 5.41 14.00 -10.27
C ARG A 9 6.39 12.83 -10.39
N PRO A 10 6.85 12.27 -9.26
CA PRO A 10 7.88 11.25 -9.31
C PRO A 10 7.36 9.99 -10.01
N ARG A 11 8.30 9.14 -10.47
CA ARG A 11 8.00 7.81 -11.01
C ARG A 11 8.00 6.80 -9.87
N GLY A 12 6.99 5.94 -9.80
CA GLY A 12 6.85 4.87 -8.82
C GLY A 12 7.25 3.51 -9.35
N TYR A 13 7.75 2.66 -8.46
CA TYR A 13 8.09 1.28 -8.75
C TYR A 13 7.51 0.38 -7.66
N LEU A 14 6.67 -0.58 -8.05
CA LEU A 14 6.27 -1.64 -7.13
C LEU A 14 7.33 -2.74 -7.19
N LEU A 15 7.96 -3.01 -6.05
CA LEU A 15 9.05 -3.97 -5.95
C LEU A 15 8.55 -5.37 -5.58
N HIS A 16 7.36 -5.46 -4.97
CA HIS A 16 6.80 -6.70 -4.48
C HIS A 16 5.28 -6.57 -4.33
N ALA A 17 4.57 -7.69 -4.51
CA ALA A 17 3.16 -7.84 -4.19
C ALA A 17 2.94 -9.30 -3.75
N GLU A 18 2.32 -9.51 -2.60
CA GLU A 18 1.96 -10.85 -2.15
C GLU A 18 0.69 -10.83 -1.30
N GLN A 19 -0.09 -11.90 -1.41
CA GLN A 19 -1.19 -12.21 -0.51
C GLN A 19 -1.15 -13.69 -0.17
N ASP A 20 -1.60 -14.05 1.03
CA ASP A 20 -1.66 -15.44 1.48
C ASP A 20 -2.67 -15.57 2.62
N ARG A 21 -3.01 -16.80 2.99
CA ARG A 21 -3.89 -17.10 4.12
C ARG A 21 -3.11 -17.15 5.42
N TYR A 22 -2.88 -15.96 6.00
CA TYR A 22 -2.20 -15.83 7.28
C TYR A 22 -3.16 -15.64 8.46
N THR A 23 -2.74 -16.13 9.63
CA THR A 23 -3.23 -15.57 10.90
C THR A 23 -2.72 -14.13 11.04
N PRO A 24 -3.38 -13.25 11.83
CA PRO A 24 -2.91 -11.88 12.03
C PRO A 24 -1.43 -11.78 12.45
N THR A 25 -0.97 -12.66 13.34
CA THR A 25 0.42 -12.68 13.78
C THR A 25 1.39 -13.08 12.66
N GLN A 26 1.01 -14.03 11.80
CA GLN A 26 1.82 -14.40 10.63
C GLN A 26 1.90 -13.24 9.64
N ALA A 27 0.78 -12.54 9.40
CA ALA A 27 0.76 -11.37 8.53
C ALA A 27 1.69 -10.26 9.06
N MET A 28 1.64 -9.95 10.37
CA MET A 28 2.52 -8.93 10.96
C MET A 28 4.01 -9.33 10.93
N LYS A 29 4.33 -10.61 11.15
CA LYS A 29 5.69 -11.13 10.98
C LYS A 29 6.18 -10.97 9.54
N ARG A 30 5.33 -11.27 8.56
CA ARG A 30 5.68 -11.14 7.16
C ARG A 30 5.83 -9.67 6.73
N ALA A 31 4.96 -8.80 7.21
CA ALA A 31 5.08 -7.35 7.01
C ALA A 31 6.38 -6.79 7.59
N ALA A 32 6.75 -7.17 8.83
CA ALA A 32 8.02 -6.79 9.44
C ALA A 32 9.23 -7.30 8.64
N GLN A 33 9.17 -8.54 8.13
CA GLN A 33 10.22 -9.08 7.27
C GLN A 33 10.38 -8.26 5.98
N LEU A 34 9.27 -7.97 5.28
CA LEU A 34 9.29 -7.16 4.05
C LEU A 34 9.78 -5.73 4.31
N TYR A 35 9.43 -5.14 5.45
CA TYR A 35 9.92 -3.83 5.88
C TYR A 35 11.45 -3.80 5.92
N HIS A 36 12.08 -4.80 6.54
CA HIS A 36 13.54 -4.88 6.63
C HIS A 36 14.19 -5.27 5.30
N GLU A 37 13.61 -6.21 4.55
CA GLU A 37 14.10 -6.66 3.24
C GLU A 37 14.15 -5.51 2.23
N HIS A 38 13.11 -4.68 2.19
CA HIS A 38 13.00 -3.54 1.29
C HIS A 38 13.54 -2.24 1.88
N ARG A 39 13.96 -2.23 3.15
CA ARG A 39 14.33 -1.03 3.90
C ARG A 39 13.25 0.05 3.79
N ALA A 40 12.00 -0.38 3.98
CA ALA A 40 10.86 0.50 3.89
C ALA A 40 10.89 1.54 5.01
N ASP A 41 10.30 2.69 4.75
CA ASP A 41 10.15 3.75 5.75
C ASP A 41 8.98 3.47 6.72
N CYS A 42 7.96 2.73 6.25
CA CYS A 42 6.75 2.48 7.03
C CYS A 42 5.94 1.28 6.52
N VAL A 43 5.23 0.62 7.43
CA VAL A 43 4.10 -0.27 7.12
C VAL A 43 2.79 0.51 7.26
N VAL A 44 2.01 0.58 6.18
CA VAL A 44 0.66 1.19 6.18
C VAL A 44 -0.38 0.11 6.48
N ILE A 45 -1.22 0.34 7.48
CA ILE A 45 -2.29 -0.57 7.90
C ILE A 45 -3.64 0.12 7.69
N GLU A 46 -4.48 -0.41 6.80
CA GLU A 46 -5.86 0.06 6.69
C GLU A 46 -6.68 -0.44 7.89
N ALA A 47 -7.22 0.50 8.67
CA ALA A 47 -8.10 0.17 9.77
C ALA A 47 -9.50 -0.18 9.24
N ASN A 48 -9.86 -1.44 9.43
CA ASN A 48 -11.24 -1.92 9.28
C ASN A 48 -11.97 -1.88 10.64
N ASN A 49 -13.23 -2.31 10.66
CA ASN A 49 -14.11 -2.35 11.85
C ASN A 49 -13.55 -3.10 13.09
N GLY A 50 -12.32 -3.62 13.06
CA GLY A 50 -11.62 -4.31 14.15
C GLY A 50 -10.67 -3.44 15.01
N GLY A 51 -10.49 -2.15 14.69
CA GLY A 51 -9.73 -1.20 15.54
C GLY A 51 -8.20 -1.35 15.51
N ASP A 52 -7.53 -0.83 16.55
CA ASP A 52 -6.07 -0.62 16.63
C ASP A 52 -5.23 -1.89 16.95
N TYR A 53 -5.81 -3.09 16.84
CA TYR A 53 -5.13 -4.30 17.32
C TYR A 53 -3.97 -4.76 16.42
N LEU A 54 -4.06 -4.57 15.10
CA LEU A 54 -2.99 -4.93 14.17
C LEU A 54 -1.70 -4.13 14.42
N PRO A 55 -1.76 -2.80 14.59
CA PRO A 55 -0.61 -2.01 15.04
C PRO A 55 0.01 -2.51 16.35
N ALA A 56 -0.81 -2.76 17.37
CA ALA A 56 -0.31 -3.27 18.65
C ALA A 56 0.35 -4.66 18.49
N LEU A 57 -0.19 -5.50 17.61
CA LEU A 57 0.39 -6.79 17.28
C LEU A 57 1.70 -6.65 16.49
N LEU A 58 1.80 -5.69 15.57
CA LEU A 58 3.04 -5.40 14.86
C LEU A 58 4.12 -4.93 15.82
N GLU A 59 3.79 -4.03 16.74
CA GLU A 59 4.69 -3.56 17.82
C GLU A 59 5.18 -4.72 18.69
N GLN A 60 4.29 -5.67 19.02
CA GLN A 60 4.67 -6.87 19.77
C GLN A 60 5.57 -7.81 18.97
N VAL A 61 5.35 -7.92 17.65
CA VAL A 61 6.14 -8.76 16.75
C VAL A 61 7.53 -8.18 16.53
N ASP A 62 7.62 -6.88 16.29
CA ASP A 62 8.86 -6.15 16.06
C ASP A 62 8.65 -4.65 16.31
N SER A 63 9.15 -4.17 17.47
CA SER A 63 9.05 -2.77 17.89
C SER A 63 9.99 -1.82 17.12
N THR A 64 10.77 -2.32 16.16
CA THR A 64 11.64 -1.47 15.31
C THR A 64 10.95 -1.06 14.00
N VAL A 65 9.80 -1.64 13.70
CA VAL A 65 9.03 -1.36 12.48
C VAL A 65 8.18 -0.12 12.69
N SER A 66 8.43 0.91 11.89
CA SER A 66 7.56 2.09 11.86
C SER A 66 6.26 1.75 11.14
N TRP A 67 5.12 2.14 11.73
CA TRP A 67 3.81 1.87 11.14
C TRP A 67 2.89 3.08 11.20
N ARG A 68 1.84 3.06 10.38
CA ARG A 68 0.73 4.01 10.46
C ARG A 68 -0.60 3.36 10.12
N ILE A 69 -1.65 3.95 10.65
CA ILE A 69 -3.02 3.56 10.35
C ILE A 69 -3.61 4.54 9.33
N VAL A 70 -4.30 4.01 8.33
CA VAL A 70 -5.12 4.78 7.40
C VAL A 70 -6.57 4.34 7.48
N HIS A 71 -7.48 5.28 7.26
CA HIS A 71 -8.91 5.00 7.19
C HIS A 71 -9.42 5.30 5.80
N ALA A 72 -10.14 4.36 5.21
CA ALA A 72 -10.89 4.59 4.00
C ALA A 72 -11.97 5.65 4.20
N THR A 73 -11.78 6.84 3.62
CA THR A 73 -12.79 7.92 3.62
C THR A 73 -13.56 8.00 2.31
N ARG A 74 -13.10 7.29 1.27
CA ARG A 74 -13.69 7.24 -0.07
C ARG A 74 -13.96 5.79 -0.44
N GLY A 75 -15.01 5.58 -1.24
CA GLY A 75 -15.29 4.27 -1.84
C GLY A 75 -14.12 3.80 -2.71
N LYS A 76 -13.97 2.48 -2.82
CA LYS A 76 -12.84 1.78 -3.47
C LYS A 76 -12.46 2.38 -4.82
N ARG A 77 -13.43 2.55 -5.73
CA ARG A 77 -13.20 3.13 -7.07
C ARG A 77 -12.64 4.55 -7.01
N ALA A 78 -13.18 5.40 -6.15
CA ALA A 78 -12.72 6.78 -6.00
C ALA A 78 -11.33 6.86 -5.34
N ARG A 79 -10.99 5.90 -4.48
CA ARG A 79 -9.65 5.75 -3.89
C ARG A 79 -8.62 5.28 -4.92
N ALA A 80 -8.97 4.33 -5.79
CA ALA A 80 -8.06 3.78 -6.80
C ALA A 80 -7.81 4.70 -8.00
N ALA A 81 -8.74 5.61 -8.33
CA ALA A 81 -8.67 6.44 -9.52
C ALA A 81 -7.36 7.24 -9.70
N PRO A 82 -6.77 7.87 -8.65
CA PRO A 82 -5.49 8.55 -8.78
C PRO A 82 -4.32 7.62 -9.11
N ALA A 83 -4.29 6.42 -8.52
CA ALA A 83 -3.28 5.42 -8.85
C ALA A 83 -3.41 4.94 -10.31
N ALA A 84 -4.65 4.69 -10.76
CA ALA A 84 -4.92 4.33 -12.15
C ALA A 84 -4.42 5.39 -13.15
N GLN A 85 -4.59 6.68 -12.83
CA GLN A 85 -4.04 7.76 -13.65
C GLN A 85 -2.51 7.72 -13.75
N LEU A 86 -1.81 7.35 -12.67
CA LEU A 86 -0.35 7.18 -12.71
C LEU A 86 0.06 6.01 -13.61
N TYR A 87 -0.70 4.91 -13.60
CA TYR A 87 -0.48 3.78 -14.51
C TYR A 87 -0.73 4.16 -15.98
N GLU A 88 -1.82 4.86 -16.29
CA GLU A 88 -2.13 5.34 -17.66
C GLU A 88 -1.04 6.26 -18.22
N GLN A 89 -0.42 7.06 -17.35
CA GLN A 89 0.69 7.95 -17.70
C GLN A 89 2.06 7.24 -17.73
N ILE A 90 2.10 5.92 -17.56
CA ILE A 90 3.33 5.11 -17.52
C ILE A 90 4.28 5.62 -16.40
N ARG A 91 3.73 6.13 -15.30
CA ARG A 91 4.50 6.63 -14.15
C ARG A 91 4.72 5.59 -13.07
N VAL A 92 4.02 4.45 -13.14
CA VAL A 92 4.23 3.31 -12.24
C VAL A 92 4.68 2.10 -13.05
N SER A 93 5.60 1.30 -12.49
CA SER A 93 6.03 0.04 -13.10
C SER A 93 6.24 -1.04 -12.05
N HIS A 94 5.87 -2.27 -12.39
CA HIS A 94 6.20 -3.45 -11.60
C HIS A 94 7.63 -3.88 -11.90
N VAL A 95 8.45 -4.09 -10.88
CA VAL A 95 9.87 -4.43 -11.01
C VAL A 95 10.11 -5.80 -10.39
N GLY A 96 10.46 -6.77 -11.22
CA GLY A 96 10.78 -8.13 -10.77
C GLY A 96 10.20 -9.19 -11.69
N PRO A 97 10.21 -10.47 -11.25
CA PRO A 97 9.64 -11.55 -12.03
C PRO A 97 8.12 -11.38 -12.19
N ALA A 98 7.59 -11.54 -13.41
CA ALA A 98 6.16 -11.39 -13.71
C ALA A 98 5.24 -12.22 -12.78
N ARG A 99 5.69 -13.41 -12.36
CA ARG A 99 4.95 -14.27 -11.41
C ARG A 99 4.64 -13.61 -10.06
N VAL A 100 5.45 -12.64 -9.62
CA VAL A 100 5.23 -11.90 -8.36
C VAL A 100 4.01 -10.99 -8.48
N PHE A 101 3.77 -10.45 -9.67
CA PHE A 101 2.70 -9.47 -9.91
C PHE A 101 1.47 -10.06 -10.57
N ALA A 102 1.49 -11.33 -10.98
CA ALA A 102 0.41 -11.94 -11.75
C ALA A 102 -0.97 -11.80 -11.08
N GLU A 103 -1.05 -12.07 -9.77
CA GLU A 103 -2.31 -11.96 -9.03
C GLU A 103 -2.76 -10.51 -8.83
N LEU A 104 -1.81 -9.59 -8.59
CA LEU A 104 -2.11 -8.15 -8.57
C LEU A 104 -2.62 -7.67 -9.93
N GLU A 105 -1.98 -8.05 -11.03
CA GLU A 105 -2.34 -7.63 -12.39
C GLU A 105 -3.71 -8.21 -12.81
N GLU A 106 -4.01 -9.44 -12.41
CA GLU A 106 -5.34 -10.04 -12.57
C GLU A 106 -6.39 -9.20 -11.83
N GLN A 107 -6.14 -8.85 -10.57
CA GLN A 107 -7.03 -7.97 -9.80
C GLN A 107 -7.18 -6.57 -10.45
N MET A 108 -6.10 -5.98 -10.94
CA MET A 108 -6.11 -4.67 -11.60
C MET A 108 -6.92 -4.65 -12.91
N THR A 109 -6.91 -5.75 -13.65
CA THR A 109 -7.58 -5.85 -14.97
C THR A 109 -9.03 -6.32 -14.87
N THR A 110 -9.41 -6.95 -13.76
CA THR A 110 -10.76 -7.49 -13.56
C THR A 110 -11.65 -6.62 -12.67
N PHE A 111 -11.06 -5.79 -11.81
CA PHE A 111 -11.82 -4.90 -10.93
C PHE A 111 -12.50 -3.77 -11.70
N VAL A 112 -13.84 -3.71 -11.62
CA VAL A 112 -14.63 -2.67 -12.30
C VAL A 112 -15.13 -1.60 -11.32
N GLY A 113 -15.25 -1.94 -10.04
CA GLY A 113 -15.67 -1.03 -8.98
C GLY A 113 -17.07 -0.45 -9.19
N GLN A 114 -17.97 -1.23 -9.78
CA GLN A 114 -19.35 -0.82 -10.11
C GLN A 114 -20.41 -1.39 -9.17
N GLY A 115 -20.07 -2.40 -8.36
CA GLY A 115 -20.99 -2.99 -7.37
C GLY A 115 -20.65 -2.55 -5.94
N GLU A 116 -21.68 -2.24 -5.14
CA GLU A 116 -21.52 -2.08 -3.67
C GLU A 116 -21.10 -3.40 -2.98
N THR A 117 -21.37 -4.53 -3.63
CA THR A 117 -21.04 -5.89 -3.17
C THR A 117 -19.78 -6.46 -3.82
N GLU A 118 -19.08 -5.69 -4.65
CA GLU A 118 -17.80 -6.12 -5.23
C GLU A 118 -16.74 -6.04 -4.14
N ASP A 119 -16.23 -7.20 -3.71
CA ASP A 119 -15.16 -7.28 -2.73
C ASP A 119 -13.92 -6.53 -3.23
N SER A 120 -13.20 -5.90 -2.29
CA SER A 120 -12.00 -5.14 -2.66
C SER A 120 -10.97 -6.19 -3.04
N PRO A 121 -10.26 -6.06 -4.16
CA PRO A 121 -9.14 -6.94 -4.40
C PRO A 121 -8.03 -6.58 -3.42
N ASP A 122 -7.66 -7.52 -2.53
CA ASP A 122 -6.76 -7.27 -1.40
C ASP A 122 -5.40 -6.68 -1.85
N LEU A 123 -4.83 -7.19 -2.96
CA LEU A 123 -3.57 -6.68 -3.52
C LEU A 123 -3.73 -5.33 -4.22
N LEU A 124 -4.83 -5.12 -4.96
CA LEU A 124 -5.09 -3.83 -5.60
C LEU A 124 -5.14 -2.72 -4.57
N ASP A 125 -5.90 -2.91 -3.49
CA ASP A 125 -6.07 -1.90 -2.45
C ASP A 125 -4.74 -1.63 -1.73
N SER A 126 -3.99 -2.69 -1.42
CA SER A 126 -2.64 -2.60 -0.86
C SER A 126 -1.69 -1.80 -1.76
N ALA A 127 -1.73 -2.03 -3.08
CA ALA A 127 -0.94 -1.28 -4.06
C ALA A 127 -1.35 0.20 -4.13
N VAL A 128 -2.65 0.49 -4.02
CA VAL A 128 -3.15 1.87 -3.99
C VAL A 128 -2.64 2.60 -2.75
N TRP A 129 -2.67 1.97 -1.57
CA TRP A 129 -2.13 2.58 -0.35
C TRP A 129 -0.62 2.80 -0.43
N ALA A 130 0.13 1.84 -0.97
CA ALA A 130 1.57 1.97 -1.17
C ALA A 130 1.95 3.13 -2.12
N LEU A 131 1.08 3.47 -3.07
CA LEU A 131 1.26 4.62 -3.96
C LEU A 131 0.75 5.93 -3.36
N TRP A 132 -0.19 5.88 -2.42
CA TRP A 132 -0.82 7.07 -1.85
C TRP A 132 0.15 7.93 -1.04
N ASP A 133 0.97 7.29 -0.21
CA ASP A 133 1.92 7.94 0.69
C ASP A 133 3.03 8.71 -0.06
N PRO A 134 3.78 8.11 -1.00
CA PRO A 134 4.84 8.81 -1.72
C PRO A 134 4.36 9.78 -2.81
N PHE A 135 3.15 9.63 -3.37
CA PHE A 135 2.75 10.38 -4.57
C PHE A 135 1.54 11.31 -4.41
N LEU A 136 0.64 11.05 -3.45
CA LEU A 136 -0.71 11.62 -3.50
C LEU A 136 -1.10 12.45 -2.28
N ASP A 137 -0.38 12.34 -1.17
CA ASP A 137 -0.63 13.18 0.00
C ASP A 137 0.67 13.70 0.67
N PRO A 138 1.12 14.91 0.30
CA PRO A 138 2.31 15.53 0.90
C PRO A 138 2.09 15.99 2.35
N THR A 139 0.86 15.88 2.88
CA THR A 139 0.52 16.27 4.25
C THR A 139 0.51 15.11 5.23
N MET A 140 0.74 13.87 4.75
CA MET A 140 0.75 12.72 5.64
C MET A 140 1.89 12.82 6.67
N PRO A 141 1.58 12.71 7.97
CA PRO A 141 2.56 12.89 9.03
C PRO A 141 3.61 11.78 8.98
N VAL A 142 4.86 12.11 9.33
CA VAL A 142 5.98 11.15 9.42
C VAL A 142 5.57 9.95 10.29
N PRO A 143 5.91 8.70 9.90
CA PRO A 143 5.55 7.52 10.67
C PRO A 143 5.91 7.66 12.16
N VAL A 144 5.05 7.14 13.04
CA VAL A 144 5.35 7.09 14.47
C VAL A 144 6.46 6.07 14.66
N VAL A 145 7.65 6.54 15.02
CA VAL A 145 8.69 5.66 15.56
C VAL A 145 8.30 5.39 16.99
N ALA A 146 8.07 4.12 17.35
CA ALA A 146 7.99 3.74 18.75
C ALA A 146 9.32 4.12 19.41
N MET A 147 9.32 5.19 20.19
CA MET A 147 10.52 5.60 20.91
C MET A 147 10.87 4.49 21.89
N THR A 148 11.98 3.80 21.63
CA THR A 148 12.57 2.88 22.59
C THR A 148 12.91 3.67 23.84
N SER A 149 12.12 3.49 24.90
CA SER A 149 12.50 3.94 26.23
C SER A 149 13.68 3.06 26.65
N GLY A 150 14.88 3.62 26.56
CA GLY A 150 16.11 3.05 27.12
C GLY A 150 16.21 3.25 28.61
#